data_AF-A0A7S2MXP6-F1
#
_entry.id   AF-A0A7S2MXP6-F1
#
_cell.length_a   1.000
_cell.length_b   1.000
_cell.length_c   1.000
_cell.angle_alpha   90.00
_cell.angle_beta   90.00
_cell.angle_gamma   90.00
#
_symmetry.space_group_name_H-M   'P 1'
#
loop_
_entity.id
_entity.type
_entity.pdbx_description
1 polymer ?
#
loop_
_entity_poly.entity_id
_entity_poly.type
_entity_poly.pdbx_seq_one_letter_code
_entity_poly.pdbx_strand_id
1 'polypeptide(L)'
;IAEMDIALSVSALVEAAELLRGYTGTVRDASCSKSEDVSTISAEIEGCVEEVDRSVQVLVKAGMSTRGLRAAMDAGVDVDGFSWSTGSWAFRGYALFISMPDLFALPTLSAAQVSDLVLVSINAALFLFWFLFVNFSAVDVKIFSNLVVQKAMLVMLWPSSLVVQFMWTNGSVRAFDHAQALQVTIMSFWFVVLALSLAGLHRLASVPVVGRPLAQLVVSRGHRTLVKAFERPHSAPCTGHISQFGRGDKLRALSRAERGRSAFTMREISESSSDFAASVMAGHGDAAELTP
;
A
#
# COMPACT_ATOMS: atom_id res chain seq x y z
N ILE A 1 12.79 6.32 12.41
CA ILE A 1 11.62 6.43 11.51
C ILE A 1 11.20 5.05 10.99
N ALA A 2 12.09 4.25 10.39
CA ALA A 2 11.75 2.90 9.90
C ALA A 2 11.18 1.95 10.98
N GLU A 3 11.73 1.95 12.21
CA GLU A 3 11.23 1.09 13.29
C GLU A 3 9.80 1.43 13.73
N MET A 4 9.43 2.71 13.70
CA MET A 4 8.09 3.17 14.07
C MET A 4 7.06 2.74 13.01
N ASP A 5 7.41 2.82 11.72
CA ASP A 5 6.56 2.33 10.65
C ASP A 5 6.40 0.80 10.68
N ILE A 6 7.46 0.07 11.06
CA ILE A 6 7.38 -1.38 11.27
C ILE A 6 6.41 -1.68 12.41
N ALA A 7 6.55 -1.03 13.56
CA ALA A 7 5.67 -1.23 14.72
C ALA A 7 4.20 -0.90 14.39
N LEU A 8 3.95 0.20 13.66
CA LEU A 8 2.61 0.56 13.21
C LEU A 8 2.03 -0.47 12.23
N SER A 9 2.85 -1.01 11.32
CA SER A 9 2.41 -2.04 10.39
C SER A 9 2.06 -3.35 11.10
N VAL A 10 2.84 -3.73 12.12
CA VAL A 10 2.59 -4.93 12.93
C VAL A 10 1.32 -4.72 13.76
N SER A 11 1.15 -3.56 14.39
CA SER A 11 -0.07 -3.24 15.14
C SER A 11 -1.31 -3.28 14.25
N ALA A 12 -1.25 -2.73 13.03
CA ALA A 12 -2.37 -2.77 12.08
C ALA A 12 -2.68 -4.19 11.59
N LEU A 13 -1.68 -5.06 11.47
CA LEU A 13 -1.89 -6.47 11.12
C LEU A 13 -2.51 -7.26 12.28
N VAL A 14 -2.08 -7.00 13.52
CA VAL A 14 -2.67 -7.60 14.72
C VAL A 14 -4.11 -7.14 14.88
N GLU A 15 -4.37 -5.84 14.78
CA GLU A 15 -5.73 -5.28 14.85
C GLU A 15 -6.62 -5.84 13.74
N ALA A 16 -6.12 -5.95 12.49
CA ALA A 16 -6.85 -6.57 11.41
C ALA A 16 -7.13 -8.06 11.67
N ALA A 17 -6.18 -8.80 12.24
CA ALA A 17 -6.35 -10.20 12.60
C ALA A 17 -7.35 -10.37 13.75
N GLU A 18 -7.36 -9.45 14.72
CA GLU A 18 -8.34 -9.41 15.82
C GLU A 18 -9.74 -9.06 15.31
N LEU A 19 -9.87 -8.08 14.42
CA LEU A 19 -11.14 -7.75 13.76
C LEU A 19 -11.67 -8.91 12.93
N LEU A 20 -10.78 -9.67 12.29
CA LEU A 20 -11.14 -10.89 11.57
C LEU A 20 -11.49 -12.06 12.49
N ARG A 21 -10.98 -12.08 13.72
CA ARG A 21 -11.19 -13.15 14.69
C ARG A 21 -12.59 -13.04 15.28
N GLY A 22 -13.57 -13.54 14.54
CA GLY A 22 -14.99 -13.47 14.87
C GLY A 22 -15.85 -12.90 13.74
N TYR A 23 -15.23 -12.34 12.70
CA TYR A 23 -15.96 -11.94 11.50
C TYR A 23 -16.33 -13.17 10.68
N THR A 24 -17.61 -13.53 10.67
CA THR A 24 -18.18 -14.66 9.93
C THR A 24 -18.39 -14.37 8.45
N GLY A 25 -18.07 -13.15 8.01
CA GLY A 25 -18.35 -12.67 6.65
C GLY A 25 -19.54 -11.73 6.55
N THR A 26 -20.28 -11.51 7.66
CA THR A 26 -21.37 -10.55 7.72
C THR A 26 -21.33 -9.67 8.97
N VAL A 27 -21.71 -8.39 8.84
CA VAL A 27 -21.87 -7.44 9.95
C VAL A 27 -23.04 -7.80 10.86
N ARG A 28 -23.94 -8.70 10.43
CA ARG A 28 -25.04 -9.20 11.28
C ARG A 28 -24.56 -9.98 12.49
N ASP A 29 -23.38 -10.58 12.41
CA ASP A 29 -22.79 -11.36 13.50
C ASP A 29 -21.84 -10.51 14.36
N ALA A 30 -21.75 -9.20 14.09
CA ALA A 30 -20.95 -8.29 14.90
C ALA A 30 -21.57 -8.15 16.30
N SER A 31 -20.74 -8.33 17.33
CA SER A 31 -21.12 -8.06 18.72
C SER A 31 -20.70 -6.64 19.11
N CYS A 32 -21.56 -5.95 19.85
CA CYS A 32 -21.24 -4.65 20.43
C CYS A 32 -21.37 -4.74 21.95
N SER A 33 -20.56 -3.97 22.68
CA SER A 33 -20.62 -3.92 24.15
C SER A 33 -21.91 -3.28 24.67
N LYS A 34 -22.61 -2.50 23.82
CA LYS A 34 -23.90 -1.88 24.11
C LYS A 34 -24.94 -2.36 23.10
N SER A 35 -26.06 -2.90 23.59
CA SER A 35 -27.16 -3.38 22.74
C SER A 35 -27.87 -2.24 21.98
N GLU A 36 -27.87 -1.03 22.53
CA GLU A 36 -28.43 0.16 21.88
C GLU A 36 -27.65 0.58 20.62
N ASP A 37 -26.32 0.42 20.63
CA ASP A 37 -25.49 0.70 19.46
C ASP A 37 -25.79 -0.31 18.34
N VAL A 38 -26.04 -1.59 18.69
CA VAL A 38 -26.41 -2.63 17.71
C VAL A 38 -27.72 -2.29 17.01
N SER A 39 -28.78 -1.94 17.75
CA SER A 39 -30.07 -1.63 17.15
C SER A 39 -30.01 -0.38 16.29
N THR A 40 -29.29 0.65 16.75
CA THR A 40 -29.10 1.89 16.01
C THR A 40 -28.33 1.67 14.71
N ILE A 41 -27.18 1.00 14.77
CA ILE A 41 -26.36 0.70 13.59
C ILE A 41 -27.11 -0.23 12.63
N SER A 42 -27.78 -1.27 13.15
CA SER A 42 -28.53 -2.22 12.33
C SER A 42 -29.69 -1.55 11.59
N ALA A 43 -30.40 -0.63 12.23
CA ALA A 43 -31.45 0.16 11.60
C ALA A 43 -30.88 1.12 10.54
N GLU A 44 -29.71 1.71 10.77
CA GLU A 44 -29.06 2.62 9.81
C GLU A 44 -28.55 1.89 8.55
N ILE A 45 -28.08 0.65 8.69
CA ILE A 45 -27.59 -0.17 7.57
C ILE A 45 -28.69 -1.05 6.95
N GLU A 46 -29.91 -0.98 7.46
CA GLU A 46 -31.01 -1.81 6.99
C GLU A 46 -31.27 -1.55 5.49
N GLY A 47 -31.25 -2.61 4.68
CA GLY A 47 -31.33 -2.53 3.22
C GLY A 47 -29.99 -2.38 2.48
N CYS A 48 -28.88 -2.12 3.18
CA CYS A 48 -27.54 -1.97 2.58
C CYS A 48 -26.51 -2.99 3.14
N VAL A 49 -26.95 -4.00 3.89
CA VAL A 49 -26.07 -4.96 4.59
C VAL A 49 -25.06 -5.63 3.67
N GLU A 50 -25.48 -6.09 2.48
CA GLU A 50 -24.57 -6.75 1.53
C GLU A 50 -23.46 -5.82 1.02
N GLU A 51 -23.78 -4.55 0.82
CA GLU A 51 -22.81 -3.54 0.37
C GLU A 51 -21.83 -3.20 1.49
N VAL A 52 -22.29 -3.15 2.74
CA VAL A 52 -21.44 -3.00 3.93
C VAL A 52 -20.51 -4.20 4.09
N ASP A 53 -21.03 -5.43 3.99
CA ASP A 53 -20.26 -6.67 4.10
C ASP A 53 -19.18 -6.76 3.03
N ARG A 54 -19.55 -6.41 1.79
CA ARG A 54 -18.59 -6.33 0.68
C ARG A 54 -17.53 -5.27 0.97
N SER A 55 -17.91 -4.10 1.46
CA SER A 55 -16.98 -3.02 1.79
C SER A 55 -16.01 -3.43 2.90
N VAL A 56 -16.50 -4.04 3.98
CA VAL A 56 -15.66 -4.58 5.06
C VAL A 56 -14.71 -5.65 4.52
N GLN A 57 -15.22 -6.59 3.73
CA GLN A 57 -14.40 -7.65 3.17
C GLN A 57 -13.31 -7.10 2.23
N VAL A 58 -13.64 -6.09 1.42
CA VAL A 58 -12.69 -5.40 0.55
C VAL A 58 -11.66 -4.62 1.38
N LEU A 59 -12.08 -3.88 2.41
CA LEU A 59 -11.20 -3.14 3.31
C LEU A 59 -10.18 -4.06 4.00
N VAL A 60 -10.66 -5.20 4.49
CA VAL A 60 -9.88 -6.24 5.13
C VAL A 60 -8.93 -6.91 4.14
N LYS A 61 -9.43 -7.36 2.97
CA LYS A 61 -8.61 -8.06 1.96
C LYS A 61 -7.56 -7.17 1.33
N ALA A 62 -7.89 -5.92 1.05
CA ALA A 62 -6.99 -4.99 0.39
C ALA A 62 -5.93 -4.41 1.34
N GLY A 63 -6.04 -4.65 2.65
CA GLY A 63 -5.21 -3.94 3.63
C GLY A 63 -5.40 -2.42 3.51
N MET A 64 -6.62 -1.97 3.15
CA MET A 64 -6.98 -0.57 2.91
C MET A 64 -6.94 0.30 4.19
N SER A 65 -6.36 -0.23 5.27
CA SER A 65 -5.97 0.54 6.43
C SER A 65 -4.87 1.56 6.12
N THR A 66 -4.14 1.47 4.99
CA THR A 66 -3.16 2.52 4.64
C THR A 66 -3.82 3.74 4.00
N ARG A 67 -3.33 4.93 4.37
CA ARG A 67 -3.78 6.21 3.81
C ARG A 67 -3.61 6.28 2.28
N GLY A 68 -2.59 5.61 1.74
CA GLY A 68 -2.29 5.60 0.31
C GLY A 68 -3.35 4.88 -0.54
N LEU A 69 -3.82 3.72 -0.08
CA LEU A 69 -4.87 2.97 -0.79
C LEU A 69 -6.22 3.69 -0.74
N ARG A 70 -6.58 4.27 0.42
CA ARG A 70 -7.81 5.08 0.54
C ARG A 70 -7.79 6.28 -0.40
N ALA A 71 -6.67 7.02 -0.43
CA ALA A 71 -6.55 8.16 -1.31
C ALA A 71 -6.53 7.78 -2.81
N ALA A 72 -6.08 6.56 -3.16
CA ALA A 72 -6.19 6.05 -4.52
C ALA A 72 -7.64 5.66 -4.87
N MET A 73 -8.37 5.04 -3.92
CA MET A 73 -9.80 4.73 -4.06
C MET A 73 -10.64 6.02 -4.19
N ASP A 74 -10.34 7.04 -3.39
CA ASP A 74 -10.97 8.38 -3.49
C ASP A 74 -10.71 9.02 -4.86
N ALA A 75 -9.56 8.72 -5.48
CA ALA A 75 -9.24 9.10 -6.86
C ALA A 75 -9.92 8.19 -7.92
N GLY A 76 -10.76 7.25 -7.50
CA GLY A 76 -11.53 6.34 -8.35
C GLY A 76 -10.74 5.16 -8.91
N VAL A 77 -9.62 4.78 -8.29
CA VAL A 77 -8.86 3.57 -8.63
C VAL A 77 -9.50 2.36 -7.97
N ASP A 78 -9.87 1.36 -8.77
CA ASP A 78 -10.34 0.07 -8.27
C ASP A 78 -9.15 -0.75 -7.74
N VAL A 79 -9.20 -0.98 -6.42
CA VAL A 79 -8.17 -1.62 -5.60
C VAL A 79 -8.53 -3.06 -5.22
N ASP A 80 -9.62 -3.63 -5.75
CA ASP A 80 -10.03 -5.02 -5.46
C ASP A 80 -8.95 -6.05 -5.85
N GLY A 81 -8.10 -5.70 -6.83
CA GLY A 81 -6.98 -6.51 -7.27
C GLY A 81 -5.73 -6.44 -6.37
N PHE A 82 -5.75 -5.63 -5.31
CA PHE A 82 -4.57 -5.35 -4.49
C PHE A 82 -4.36 -6.42 -3.42
N SER A 83 -3.94 -7.64 -3.82
CA SER A 83 -3.64 -8.73 -2.89
C SER A 83 -2.15 -9.10 -2.87
N TRP A 84 -1.63 -9.39 -1.68
CA TRP A 84 -0.25 -9.84 -1.44
C TRP A 84 0.06 -11.22 -2.04
N SER A 85 -0.97 -12.05 -2.24
CA SER A 85 -0.87 -13.47 -2.62
C SER A 85 -0.37 -13.75 -4.05
N THR A 86 -0.10 -12.71 -4.84
CA THR A 86 0.03 -12.88 -6.29
C THR A 86 1.49 -12.89 -6.70
N GLY A 87 2.08 -14.09 -6.75
CA GLY A 87 3.18 -14.49 -7.64
C GLY A 87 4.42 -13.58 -7.73
N SER A 88 4.60 -12.62 -6.83
CA SER A 88 5.58 -11.53 -7.00
C SER A 88 7.02 -12.04 -6.95
N TRP A 89 7.25 -13.18 -6.31
CA TRP A 89 8.57 -13.81 -6.22
C TRP A 89 9.12 -14.25 -7.57
N ALA A 90 8.28 -14.77 -8.47
CA ALA A 90 8.72 -15.18 -9.80
C ALA A 90 9.21 -13.98 -10.63
N PHE A 91 8.44 -12.88 -10.60
CA PHE A 91 8.82 -11.65 -11.30
C PHE A 91 10.06 -10.99 -10.68
N ARG A 92 10.23 -11.05 -9.35
CA ARG A 92 11.47 -10.58 -8.69
C ARG A 92 12.68 -11.41 -9.07
N GLY A 93 12.55 -12.73 -9.08
CA GLY A 93 13.62 -13.64 -9.52
C GLY A 93 14.00 -13.40 -10.97
N TYR A 94 13.01 -13.21 -11.84
CA TYR A 94 13.25 -12.85 -13.24
C TYR A 94 13.92 -11.47 -13.36
N ALA A 95 13.47 -10.47 -12.61
CA ALA A 95 14.06 -9.14 -12.60
C ALA A 95 15.54 -9.15 -12.15
N LEU A 96 15.89 -9.99 -11.17
CA LEU A 96 17.27 -10.23 -10.77
C LEU A 96 18.07 -10.85 -11.94
N PHE A 97 17.53 -11.88 -12.58
CA PHE A 97 18.18 -12.58 -13.68
C PHE A 97 18.49 -11.66 -14.86
N ILE A 98 17.53 -10.85 -15.31
CA ILE A 98 17.75 -9.91 -16.43
C ILE A 98 18.70 -8.77 -16.09
N SER A 99 18.88 -8.45 -14.81
CA SER A 99 19.79 -7.38 -14.38
C SER A 99 21.24 -7.83 -14.32
N MET A 100 21.48 -9.15 -14.40
CA MET A 100 22.79 -9.77 -14.33
C MET A 100 22.97 -10.85 -15.43
N PRO A 101 22.79 -10.50 -16.72
CA PRO A 101 22.73 -11.52 -17.78
C PRO A 101 24.07 -12.26 -17.98
N ASP A 102 25.21 -11.69 -17.56
CA ASP A 102 26.53 -12.20 -17.92
C ASP A 102 27.61 -12.04 -16.84
N LEU A 103 27.26 -12.20 -15.56
CA LEU A 103 28.29 -12.31 -14.50
C LEU A 103 29.30 -13.45 -14.77
N PHE A 104 28.93 -14.41 -15.62
CA PHE A 104 29.78 -15.54 -16.00
C PHE A 104 30.71 -15.26 -17.19
N ALA A 105 30.54 -14.15 -17.93
CA ALA A 105 31.35 -13.82 -19.11
C ALA A 105 32.59 -12.94 -18.80
N LEU A 106 32.90 -12.73 -17.51
CA LEU A 106 33.99 -11.88 -17.02
C LEU A 106 35.45 -12.32 -17.33
N PRO A 107 35.82 -13.55 -17.73
CA PRO A 107 37.25 -13.93 -17.74
C PRO A 107 38.07 -13.39 -18.93
N THR A 108 37.49 -12.61 -19.85
CA THR A 108 38.27 -11.94 -20.91
C THR A 108 37.83 -10.49 -21.00
N LEU A 109 38.71 -9.54 -20.70
CA LEU A 109 38.44 -8.10 -20.74
C LEU A 109 39.16 -7.47 -21.93
N SER A 110 38.41 -7.19 -22.99
CA SER A 110 38.75 -6.36 -24.13
C SER A 110 38.16 -4.96 -23.94
N ALA A 111 38.67 -3.96 -24.67
CA ALA A 111 38.19 -2.58 -24.55
C ALA A 111 36.67 -2.43 -24.84
N ALA A 112 36.12 -3.25 -25.74
CA ALA A 112 34.69 -3.28 -26.05
C ALA A 112 33.84 -3.78 -24.85
N GLN A 113 34.42 -4.58 -23.95
CA GLN A 113 33.73 -5.10 -22.78
C GLN A 113 33.68 -4.09 -21.61
N VAL A 114 34.43 -2.99 -21.68
CA VAL A 114 34.37 -1.94 -20.64
C VAL A 114 33.02 -1.21 -20.68
N SER A 115 32.52 -0.86 -21.87
CA SER A 115 31.19 -0.23 -21.99
C SER A 115 30.08 -1.16 -21.51
N ASP A 116 30.18 -2.45 -21.84
CA ASP A 116 29.20 -3.45 -21.44
C ASP A 116 29.22 -3.64 -19.91
N LEU A 117 30.41 -3.69 -19.32
CA LEU A 117 30.58 -3.76 -17.86
C LEU A 117 29.96 -2.54 -17.16
N VAL A 118 30.14 -1.33 -17.70
CA VAL A 118 29.53 -0.12 -17.14
C VAL A 118 28.00 -0.20 -17.20
N LEU A 119 27.42 -0.58 -18.35
CA LEU A 119 25.97 -0.71 -18.48
C LEU A 119 25.39 -1.78 -17.55
N VAL A 120 26.02 -2.95 -17.48
CA VAL A 120 25.64 -4.04 -16.56
C VAL A 120 25.73 -3.58 -15.10
N SER A 121 26.78 -2.86 -14.73
CA SER A 121 26.95 -2.32 -13.37
C SER A 121 25.86 -1.32 -13.01
N ILE A 122 25.48 -0.44 -13.95
CA ILE A 122 24.37 0.51 -13.76
C ILE A 122 23.06 -0.25 -13.58
N ASN A 123 22.77 -1.24 -14.41
CA ASN A 123 21.55 -2.05 -14.30
C ASN A 123 21.48 -2.81 -12.97
N ALA A 124 22.58 -3.43 -12.55
CA ALA A 124 22.67 -4.08 -11.25
C ALA A 124 22.47 -3.10 -10.08
N ALA A 125 23.04 -1.90 -10.17
CA ALA A 125 22.88 -0.86 -9.16
C ALA A 125 21.42 -0.35 -9.07
N LEU A 126 20.76 -0.14 -10.22
CA LEU A 126 19.35 0.26 -10.26
C LEU A 126 18.43 -0.82 -9.68
N PHE A 127 18.67 -2.10 -10.03
CA PHE A 127 17.96 -3.24 -9.44
C PHE A 127 18.18 -3.30 -7.92
N LEU A 128 19.43 -3.21 -7.46
CA LEU A 128 19.74 -3.28 -6.04
C LEU A 128 19.08 -2.13 -5.27
N PHE A 129 19.13 -0.91 -5.81
CA PHE A 129 18.46 0.25 -5.23
C PHE A 129 16.95 0.04 -5.14
N TRP A 130 16.31 -0.41 -6.23
CA TRP A 130 14.88 -0.76 -6.23
C TRP A 130 14.56 -1.86 -5.21
N PHE A 131 15.37 -2.91 -5.17
CA PHE A 131 15.19 -4.05 -4.27
C PHE A 131 15.26 -3.60 -2.81
N LEU A 132 16.27 -2.83 -2.44
CA LEU A 132 16.39 -2.28 -1.08
C LEU A 132 15.21 -1.36 -0.77
N PHE A 133 14.88 -0.42 -1.68
CA PHE A 133 13.72 0.46 -1.54
C PHE A 133 12.44 -0.33 -1.24
N VAL A 134 12.14 -1.36 -2.04
CA VAL A 134 10.95 -2.19 -1.84
C VAL A 134 11.03 -2.94 -0.51
N ASN A 135 12.15 -3.54 -0.13
CA ASN A 135 12.24 -4.30 1.12
C ASN A 135 12.05 -3.41 2.37
N PHE A 136 12.52 -2.16 2.33
CA PHE A 136 12.36 -1.20 3.43
C PHE A 136 11.06 -0.40 3.39
N SER A 137 10.30 -0.46 2.30
CA SER A 137 9.05 0.28 2.16
C SER A 137 7.88 -0.36 2.93
N ALA A 138 6.83 0.44 3.13
CA ALA A 138 5.55 -0.03 3.64
C ALA A 138 4.91 -1.10 2.73
N VAL A 139 4.00 -1.89 3.29
CA VAL A 139 3.37 -3.05 2.61
C VAL A 139 2.63 -2.64 1.32
N ASP A 140 1.98 -1.49 1.32
CA ASP A 140 1.27 -0.97 0.13
C ASP A 140 2.25 -0.58 -0.98
N VAL A 141 3.31 0.15 -0.67
CA VAL A 141 4.38 0.49 -1.63
C VAL A 141 5.08 -0.77 -2.16
N LYS A 142 5.26 -1.79 -1.30
CA LYS A 142 5.80 -3.10 -1.70
C LYS A 142 4.93 -3.77 -2.74
N ILE A 143 3.63 -3.89 -2.49
CA ILE A 143 2.69 -4.54 -3.42
C ILE A 143 2.65 -3.75 -4.73
N PHE A 144 2.49 -2.43 -4.64
CA PHE A 144 2.42 -1.55 -5.80
C PHE A 144 3.69 -1.65 -6.66
N SER A 145 4.87 -1.61 -6.05
CA SER A 145 6.14 -1.72 -6.77
C SER A 145 6.30 -3.05 -7.50
N ASN A 146 5.80 -4.17 -6.93
CA ASN A 146 5.82 -5.45 -7.63
C ASN A 146 4.87 -5.46 -8.84
N LEU A 147 3.70 -4.83 -8.70
CA LEU A 147 2.75 -4.68 -9.82
C LEU A 147 3.35 -3.82 -10.94
N VAL A 148 4.05 -2.74 -10.58
CA VAL A 148 4.79 -1.90 -11.54
C VAL A 148 5.80 -2.74 -12.30
N VAL A 149 6.65 -3.53 -11.61
CA VAL A 149 7.63 -4.42 -12.27
C VAL A 149 6.94 -5.41 -13.21
N GLN A 150 5.89 -6.07 -12.75
CA GLN A 150 5.15 -7.05 -13.57
C GLN A 150 4.62 -6.42 -14.86
N LYS A 151 4.01 -5.23 -14.75
CA LYS A 151 3.37 -4.55 -15.88
C LYS A 151 4.37 -3.92 -16.82
N ALA A 152 5.39 -3.25 -16.29
CA ALA A 152 6.49 -2.71 -17.08
C ALA A 152 7.23 -3.85 -17.82
N MET A 153 7.40 -5.00 -17.18
CA MET A 153 8.02 -6.15 -17.83
C MET A 153 7.18 -6.65 -19.01
N LEU A 154 5.87 -6.80 -18.83
CA LEU A 154 4.96 -7.28 -19.88
C LEU A 154 4.74 -6.27 -21.02
N VAL A 155 4.63 -4.97 -20.71
CA VAL A 155 4.25 -3.93 -21.67
C VAL A 155 5.47 -3.30 -22.33
N MET A 156 6.55 -3.09 -21.58
CA MET A 156 7.75 -2.42 -22.08
C MET A 156 8.81 -3.44 -22.48
N LEU A 157 9.30 -4.24 -21.53
CA LEU A 157 10.49 -5.08 -21.74
C LEU A 157 10.25 -6.19 -22.76
N TRP A 158 9.13 -6.92 -22.65
CA TRP A 158 8.92 -8.11 -23.47
C TRP A 158 8.75 -7.78 -24.96
N PRO A 159 7.90 -6.80 -25.37
CA PRO A 159 7.78 -6.42 -26.77
C PRO A 159 9.07 -5.85 -27.36
N SER A 160 9.79 -5.00 -26.62
CA SER A 160 11.06 -4.43 -27.11
C SER A 160 12.11 -5.52 -27.31
N SER A 161 12.21 -6.49 -26.40
CA SER A 161 13.14 -7.61 -26.55
C SER A 161 12.77 -8.50 -27.74
N LEU A 162 11.48 -8.71 -28.01
CA LEU A 162 11.03 -9.45 -29.20
C LEU A 162 11.38 -8.72 -30.50
N VAL A 163 11.24 -7.39 -30.54
CA VAL A 163 11.65 -6.59 -31.71
C VAL A 163 13.15 -6.68 -31.94
N VAL A 164 13.95 -6.50 -30.89
CA VAL A 164 15.42 -6.59 -30.96
C VAL A 164 15.86 -7.99 -31.40
N GLN A 165 15.25 -9.03 -30.84
CA GLN A 165 15.49 -10.43 -31.22
C GLN A 165 15.11 -10.69 -32.69
N PHE A 166 13.95 -10.19 -33.12
CA PHE A 166 13.48 -10.35 -34.50
C PHE A 166 14.43 -9.66 -35.49
N MET A 167 14.87 -8.43 -35.19
CA MET A 167 15.83 -7.70 -36.01
C MET A 167 17.18 -8.43 -36.10
N TRP A 168 17.63 -9.05 -35.01
CA TRP A 168 18.84 -9.87 -35.02
C TRP A 168 18.68 -11.14 -35.85
N THR A 169 17.58 -11.87 -35.71
CA THR A 169 17.33 -13.11 -36.49
C THR A 169 17.22 -12.87 -37.99
N ASN A 170 16.78 -11.68 -38.41
CA ASN A 170 16.73 -11.30 -39.82
C ASN A 170 18.07 -10.80 -40.37
N GLY A 171 19.13 -10.75 -39.55
CA GLY A 171 20.44 -10.26 -39.95
C GLY A 171 20.53 -8.74 -40.13
N SER A 172 19.48 -7.99 -39.73
CA SER A 172 19.45 -6.53 -39.84
C SER A 172 20.38 -5.83 -38.84
N VAL A 173 20.74 -6.52 -37.75
CA VAL A 173 21.51 -5.96 -36.62
C VAL A 173 22.68 -6.88 -36.31
N ARG A 174 23.88 -6.31 -36.11
CA ARG A 174 25.08 -7.07 -35.71
C ARG A 174 24.94 -7.56 -34.27
N ALA A 175 25.60 -8.65 -33.91
CA ALA A 175 25.52 -9.23 -32.56
C ALA A 175 25.93 -8.24 -31.44
N PHE A 176 26.92 -7.39 -31.69
CA PHE A 176 27.35 -6.35 -30.75
C PHE A 176 26.26 -5.30 -30.51
N ASP A 177 25.65 -4.80 -31.59
CA ASP A 177 24.58 -3.80 -31.53
C ASP A 177 23.32 -4.38 -30.84
N HIS A 178 23.07 -5.68 -31.01
CA HIS A 178 21.99 -6.39 -30.32
C HIS A 178 22.17 -6.41 -28.80
N ALA A 179 23.37 -6.75 -28.31
CA ALA A 179 23.65 -6.78 -26.86
C ALA A 179 23.49 -5.39 -26.23
N GLN A 180 24.02 -4.36 -26.88
CA GLN A 180 23.87 -2.98 -26.39
C GLN A 180 22.42 -2.50 -26.41
N ALA A 181 21.68 -2.79 -27.49
CA ALA A 181 20.26 -2.44 -27.57
C ALA A 181 19.44 -3.08 -26.43
N LEU A 182 19.74 -4.33 -26.09
CA LEU A 182 19.09 -5.02 -24.97
C LEU A 182 19.44 -4.37 -23.62
N GLN A 183 20.72 -4.02 -23.39
CA GLN A 183 21.14 -3.35 -22.14
C GLN A 183 20.50 -1.98 -21.96
N VAL A 184 20.42 -1.18 -23.02
CA VAL A 184 19.74 0.13 -23.02
C VAL A 184 18.24 -0.03 -22.74
N THR A 185 17.62 -1.07 -23.29
CA THR A 185 16.21 -1.40 -23.05
C THR A 185 15.97 -1.76 -21.58
N ILE A 186 16.82 -2.61 -20.99
CA ILE A 186 16.74 -3.00 -19.57
C ILE A 186 16.95 -1.79 -18.66
N MET A 187 17.90 -0.92 -18.99
CA MET A 187 18.16 0.32 -18.25
C MET A 187 16.95 1.25 -18.27
N SER A 188 16.35 1.44 -19.45
CA SER A 188 15.13 2.26 -19.62
C SER A 188 13.96 1.68 -18.81
N PHE A 189 13.82 0.35 -18.82
CA PHE A 189 12.85 -0.36 -17.98
C PHE A 189 13.06 -0.05 -16.49
N TRP A 190 14.29 -0.14 -15.99
CA TRP A 190 14.58 0.15 -14.58
C TRP A 190 14.30 1.58 -14.18
N PHE A 191 14.61 2.55 -15.03
CA PHE A 191 14.26 3.95 -14.79
C PHE A 191 12.74 4.16 -14.66
N VAL A 192 11.95 3.55 -15.55
CA VAL A 192 10.49 3.62 -15.49
C VAL A 192 9.95 2.94 -14.23
N VAL A 193 10.46 1.74 -13.90
CA VAL A 193 10.07 1.01 -12.69
C VAL A 193 10.36 1.84 -11.45
N LEU A 194 11.57 2.39 -11.32
CA LEU A 194 11.96 3.21 -10.17
C LEU A 194 11.12 4.47 -10.06
N ALA A 195 10.94 5.19 -11.16
CA ALA A 195 10.15 6.42 -11.17
C ALA A 195 8.70 6.17 -10.71
N LEU A 196 8.06 5.11 -11.23
CA LEU A 196 6.70 4.74 -10.84
C LEU A 196 6.65 4.22 -9.40
N SER A 197 7.57 3.34 -8.99
CA SER A 197 7.68 2.84 -7.62
C SER A 197 7.83 3.95 -6.58
N LEU A 198 8.69 4.96 -6.86
CA LEU A 198 8.92 6.11 -5.98
C LEU A 198 7.74 7.08 -5.95
N ALA A 199 7.03 7.25 -7.08
CA ALA A 199 5.80 8.04 -7.09
C ALA A 199 4.73 7.42 -6.17
N GLY A 200 4.63 6.09 -6.18
CA GLY A 200 3.62 5.36 -5.43
C GLY A 200 2.22 5.54 -6.01
N LEU A 201 1.29 4.70 -5.57
CA LEU A 201 -0.05 4.63 -6.15
C LEU A 201 -0.82 5.96 -6.00
N HIS A 202 -0.75 6.59 -4.84
CA HIS A 202 -1.50 7.81 -4.55
C HIS A 202 -1.06 8.99 -5.44
N ARG A 203 0.25 9.23 -5.58
CA ARG A 203 0.74 10.34 -6.43
C ARG A 203 0.53 10.03 -7.91
N LEU A 204 0.63 8.76 -8.30
CA LEU A 204 0.33 8.37 -9.67
C LEU A 204 -1.13 8.65 -10.02
N ALA A 205 -2.06 8.30 -9.13
CA ALA A 205 -3.49 8.54 -9.31
C ALA A 205 -3.87 10.02 -9.32
N SER A 206 -3.10 10.89 -8.63
CA SER A 206 -3.37 12.32 -8.57
C SER A 206 -2.89 13.12 -9.79
N VAL A 207 -2.13 12.51 -10.71
CA VAL A 207 -1.71 13.19 -11.95
C VAL A 207 -2.92 13.50 -12.82
N PRO A 208 -3.11 14.76 -13.25
CA PRO A 208 -4.27 15.14 -14.07
C PRO A 208 -4.26 14.41 -15.41
N VAL A 209 -5.46 14.08 -15.92
CA VAL A 209 -5.73 13.43 -17.22
C VAL A 209 -5.27 11.97 -17.32
N VAL A 210 -4.01 11.67 -17.01
CA VAL A 210 -3.37 10.36 -17.23
C VAL A 210 -3.16 9.53 -15.97
N GLY A 211 -3.23 10.15 -14.78
CA GLY A 211 -2.89 9.49 -13.53
C GLY A 211 -3.78 8.30 -13.20
N ARG A 212 -5.10 8.50 -13.23
CA ARG A 212 -6.08 7.43 -12.94
C ARG A 212 -6.00 6.25 -13.92
N PRO A 213 -6.02 6.43 -15.25
CA PRO A 213 -5.86 5.31 -16.19
C PRO A 213 -4.54 4.56 -15.99
N LEU A 214 -3.44 5.27 -15.72
CA LEU A 214 -2.13 4.66 -15.52
C LEU A 214 -2.07 3.87 -14.20
N ALA A 215 -2.59 4.43 -13.11
CA ALA A 215 -2.71 3.74 -11.83
C ALA A 215 -3.58 2.47 -11.98
N GLN A 216 -4.70 2.57 -12.71
CA GLN A 216 -5.57 1.44 -12.97
C GLN A 216 -4.91 0.39 -13.89
N LEU A 217 -4.12 0.78 -14.88
CA LEU A 217 -3.34 -0.13 -15.72
C LEU A 217 -2.36 -0.96 -14.88
N VAL A 218 -1.73 -0.33 -13.89
CA VAL A 218 -0.81 -0.98 -12.97
C VAL A 218 -1.54 -1.96 -12.04
N VAL A 219 -2.65 -1.52 -11.42
CA VAL A 219 -3.36 -2.30 -10.39
C VAL A 219 -4.26 -3.39 -10.99
N SER A 220 -4.81 -3.17 -12.19
CA SER A 220 -5.79 -4.07 -12.80
C SER A 220 -5.24 -5.47 -13.04
N ARG A 221 -6.06 -6.47 -12.71
CA ARG A 221 -5.81 -7.86 -13.05
C ARG A 221 -6.80 -8.30 -14.14
N GLY A 222 -6.27 -8.56 -15.33
CA GLY A 222 -7.05 -9.01 -16.46
C GLY A 222 -7.66 -7.90 -17.30
N HIS A 223 -8.10 -8.28 -18.50
CA HIS A 223 -8.61 -7.37 -19.52
C HIS A 223 -9.90 -6.66 -19.10
N ARG A 224 -10.80 -7.34 -18.37
CA ARG A 224 -12.10 -6.76 -17.98
C ARG A 224 -11.96 -5.51 -17.10
N THR A 225 -11.06 -5.53 -16.13
CA THR A 225 -10.79 -4.38 -15.26
C THR A 225 -10.10 -3.24 -16.02
N LEU A 226 -9.30 -3.57 -17.05
CA LEU A 226 -8.72 -2.56 -17.94
C LEU A 226 -9.79 -1.85 -18.76
N VAL A 227 -10.75 -2.57 -19.35
CA VAL A 227 -11.82 -1.92 -20.12
C VAL A 227 -12.60 -0.94 -19.23
N LYS A 228 -12.96 -1.36 -18.01
CA LYS A 228 -13.60 -0.49 -17.01
C LYS A 228 -12.78 0.74 -16.63
N ALA A 229 -11.44 0.64 -16.69
CA ALA A 229 -10.53 1.75 -16.42
C ALA A 229 -10.62 2.87 -17.45
N PHE A 230 -10.81 2.48 -18.71
CA PHE A 230 -10.82 3.38 -19.86
C PHE A 230 -12.23 3.84 -20.24
N GLU A 231 -13.25 3.14 -19.77
CA GLU A 231 -14.61 3.66 -19.78
C GLU A 231 -14.63 4.97 -18.97
N ARG A 232 -14.78 6.09 -19.68
CA ARG A 232 -14.93 7.41 -19.05
C ARG A 232 -16.00 7.26 -17.97
N PRO A 233 -15.75 7.74 -16.73
CA PRO A 233 -16.77 7.72 -15.71
C PRO A 233 -17.99 8.43 -16.32
N HIS A 234 -19.01 7.65 -16.65
CA HIS A 234 -20.32 8.19 -16.96
C HIS A 234 -20.67 9.00 -15.73
N SER A 235 -20.65 10.32 -15.90
CA SER A 235 -21.01 11.35 -14.94
C SER A 235 -21.66 10.72 -13.72
N ALA A 236 -20.85 10.49 -12.68
CA ALA A 236 -21.31 9.78 -11.50
C ALA A 236 -22.61 10.48 -11.05
N PRO A 237 -23.74 9.76 -10.99
CA PRO A 237 -24.98 10.34 -10.52
C PRO A 237 -24.77 10.79 -9.08
N CYS A 238 -24.65 12.11 -8.93
CA CYS A 238 -24.94 12.83 -7.70
C CYS A 238 -24.19 12.37 -6.44
N THR A 239 -22.94 12.82 -6.30
CA THR A 239 -22.37 13.23 -4.99
C THR A 239 -23.12 14.40 -4.32
N GLY A 240 -24.27 14.81 -4.88
CA GLY A 240 -25.09 15.92 -4.41
C GLY A 240 -25.95 15.67 -3.18
N HIS A 241 -26.05 14.44 -2.64
CA HIS A 241 -27.02 14.18 -1.56
C HIS A 241 -26.47 13.69 -0.20
N ILE A 242 -25.20 13.24 -0.12
CA ILE A 242 -24.62 12.77 1.16
C ILE A 242 -23.85 13.90 1.89
N SER A 243 -23.44 14.96 1.20
CA SER A 243 -22.64 16.04 1.82
C SER A 243 -23.46 17.09 2.60
N GLN A 244 -24.80 17.08 2.51
CA GLN A 244 -25.64 18.01 3.28
C GLN A 244 -26.26 17.44 4.57
N PHE A 245 -26.32 16.11 4.76
CA PHE A 245 -27.06 15.54 5.90
C PHE A 245 -26.23 15.30 7.18
N GLY A 246 -24.90 15.51 7.15
CA GLY A 246 -24.06 15.06 8.27
C GLY A 246 -23.13 16.11 8.91
N ARG A 247 -22.79 17.21 8.22
CA ARG A 247 -21.71 18.08 8.71
C ARG A 247 -22.14 19.00 9.85
N GLY A 248 -23.40 19.48 9.84
CA GLY A 248 -23.95 20.33 10.90
C GLY A 248 -24.18 19.57 12.22
N ASP A 249 -24.72 18.35 12.12
CA ASP A 249 -25.09 17.58 13.30
C ASP A 249 -23.92 16.78 13.89
N LYS A 250 -22.95 16.30 13.09
CA LYS A 250 -21.71 15.74 13.64
C LYS A 250 -20.87 16.79 14.37
N LEU A 251 -20.80 18.03 13.89
CA LEU A 251 -20.08 19.10 14.62
C LEU A 251 -20.78 19.45 15.94
N ARG A 252 -22.12 19.38 16.00
CA ARG A 252 -22.87 19.56 17.27
C ARG A 252 -22.74 18.36 18.21
N ALA A 253 -22.72 17.14 17.68
CA ALA A 253 -22.51 15.92 18.46
C ALA A 253 -21.07 15.83 19.01
N LEU A 254 -20.06 16.17 18.21
CA LEU A 254 -18.67 16.25 18.65
C LEU A 254 -18.47 17.38 19.68
N SER A 255 -19.09 18.54 19.49
CA SER A 255 -19.10 19.64 20.48
C SER A 255 -19.76 19.24 21.81
N ARG A 256 -20.80 18.40 21.78
CA ARG A 256 -21.43 17.84 23.00
C ARG A 256 -20.57 16.76 23.64
N ALA A 257 -19.94 15.90 22.84
CA ALA A 257 -19.05 14.85 23.33
C ALA A 257 -17.77 15.43 23.97
N GLU A 258 -17.17 16.47 23.40
CA GLU A 258 -16.00 17.16 23.99
C GLU A 258 -16.36 17.91 25.28
N ARG A 259 -17.57 18.48 25.38
CA ARG A 259 -18.07 19.06 26.63
C ARG A 259 -18.30 18.02 27.72
N GLY A 260 -18.81 16.83 27.36
CA GLY A 260 -18.95 15.71 28.30
C GLY A 260 -17.60 15.14 28.74
N ARG A 261 -16.65 15.02 27.81
CA ARG A 261 -15.32 14.46 28.08
C ARG A 261 -14.48 15.38 28.96
N SER A 262 -14.51 16.70 28.75
CA SER A 262 -13.81 17.66 29.62
C SER A 262 -14.35 17.68 31.06
N ALA A 263 -15.66 17.46 31.25
CA ALA A 263 -16.25 17.37 32.58
C ALA A 263 -15.88 16.05 33.30
N PHE A 264 -15.70 14.96 32.55
CA PHE A 264 -15.31 13.66 33.10
C PHE A 264 -13.82 13.63 33.50
N THR A 265 -12.92 14.14 32.65
CA THR A 265 -11.48 14.12 32.93
C THR A 265 -11.09 15.02 34.11
N MET A 266 -11.78 16.15 34.33
CA MET A 266 -11.54 16.98 35.52
C MET A 266 -11.95 16.29 36.82
N ARG A 267 -12.95 15.39 36.79
CA ARG A 267 -13.44 14.69 37.97
C ARG A 267 -12.53 13.53 38.36
N GLU A 268 -12.05 12.75 37.39
CA GLU A 268 -11.08 11.67 37.62
C GLU A 268 -9.72 12.19 38.14
N ILE A 269 -9.24 13.33 37.63
CA ILE A 269 -7.98 13.92 38.13
C ILE A 269 -8.14 14.43 39.57
N SER A 270 -9.33 14.92 39.94
CA SER A 270 -9.63 15.36 41.31
C SER A 270 -9.68 14.19 42.28
N GLU A 271 -10.28 13.06 41.90
CA GLU A 271 -10.39 11.87 42.77
C GLU A 271 -9.05 11.12 42.87
N SER A 272 -8.29 11.02 41.79
CA SER A 272 -6.94 10.43 41.81
C SER A 272 -5.95 11.25 42.65
N SER A 273 -6.09 12.58 42.68
CA SER A 273 -5.23 13.43 43.51
C SER A 273 -5.56 13.35 45.01
N SER A 274 -6.81 13.10 45.40
CA SER A 274 -7.16 12.92 46.82
C SER A 274 -6.67 11.59 47.37
N ASP A 275 -6.76 10.52 46.58
CA ASP A 275 -6.34 9.18 47.00
C ASP A 275 -4.82 9.07 47.12
N PHE A 276 -4.09 9.75 46.22
CA PHE A 276 -2.63 9.83 46.30
C PHE A 276 -2.16 10.61 47.55
N ALA A 277 -2.82 11.73 47.88
CA ALA A 277 -2.49 12.50 49.08
C ALA A 277 -2.77 11.72 50.38
N ALA A 278 -3.84 10.91 50.41
CA ALA A 278 -4.15 10.04 51.55
C ALA A 278 -3.12 8.91 51.71
N SER A 279 -2.65 8.32 50.61
CA SER A 279 -1.66 7.24 50.64
C SER A 279 -0.28 7.72 51.12
N VAL A 280 0.15 8.92 50.72
CA VAL A 280 1.45 9.49 51.14
C VAL A 280 1.46 9.84 52.64
N MET A 281 0.33 10.29 53.20
CA MET A 281 0.23 10.62 54.63
C MET A 281 0.20 9.38 55.54
N ALA A 282 -0.22 8.22 55.02
CA ALA A 282 -0.26 6.96 55.77
C ALA A 282 1.09 6.23 55.84
N GLY A 283 2.07 6.58 55.00
CA GLY A 283 3.31 5.81 54.79
C GLY A 283 4.55 6.24 55.59
N HIS A 284 4.45 7.17 56.55
CA HIS A 284 5.62 7.73 57.25
C HIS A 284 5.84 7.20 58.68
N GLY A 285 5.26 6.04 59.02
CA GLY A 285 5.19 5.55 60.40
C GLY A 285 6.32 4.64 60.91
N ASP A 286 7.04 3.90 60.06
CA ASP A 286 7.88 2.79 60.55
C ASP A 286 9.33 2.86 60.02
N ALA A 287 10.18 3.61 60.73
CA ALA A 287 11.63 3.57 60.56
C ALA A 287 12.35 3.74 61.92
N ALA A 288 12.12 2.79 62.82
CA ALA A 288 13.01 2.43 63.91
C ALA A 288 12.84 0.90 64.03
N GLU A 289 13.85 0.06 63.95
CA GLU A 289 14.86 -0.10 64.99
C GLU A 289 15.77 -1.25 64.50
N LEU A 290 17.04 -0.96 64.20
CA LEU A 290 18.06 -2.00 63.97
C LEU A 290 19.25 -1.65 64.86
N THR A 291 19.21 -2.22 66.06
CA THR A 291 20.30 -2.28 67.04
C THR A 291 21.43 -3.21 66.58
N PRO A 292 22.66 -2.97 67.05
CA PRO A 292 23.91 -3.47 66.49
C PRO A 292 24.20 -4.96 66.72
#